data_AF-A0A2D6XAI3-F1
#
_entry.id   AF-A0A2D6XAI3-F1
#
_cell.length_a   1.000
_cell.length_b   1.000
_cell.length_c   1.000
_cell.angle_alpha   90.00
_cell.angle_beta   90.00
_cell.angle_gamma   90.00
#
_symmetry.space_group_name_H-M   'P 1'
#
loop_
_entity.id
_entity.type
_entity.pdbx_description
1 polymer ?
#
loop_
_entity_poly.entity_id
_entity_poly.type
_entity_poly.pdbx_seq_one_letter_code
_entity_poly.pdbx_strand_id
1 'polypeptide(L)'
;MKRRTDEEVRQVIRERSQQGGPDECWPWVGSTISGGYGCLSYQSRSRTAHQVVWILENGPMPSEIEGKRPCIMHTCDNPPCVNPAHLKLGTYADNMKDKWAKGRGYVPSGDDHYARTNPEKLARGDRNGARTRPDRLARGERHGSRTKPWALARGEDHWTARHPEKIRRGFKMPSGSVCRGERSGTAKLTDEKVLRIREAYAEGGCTLTAFAKEHGVSVSALSRLLLGQTWAHVGGPLKEKHQRGRRKG
;
A
#
# COMPACT_ATOMS: atom_id res chain seq x y z
N MET A 1 11.88 -26.67 -38.79
CA MET A 1 11.19 -27.50 -37.78
C MET A 1 9.69 -27.31 -37.99
N LYS A 2 8.95 -28.37 -38.38
CA LYS A 2 7.51 -28.27 -38.67
C LYS A 2 6.74 -27.85 -37.39
N ARG A 3 5.73 -27.00 -37.52
CA ARG A 3 4.84 -26.65 -36.41
C ARG A 3 3.99 -27.87 -36.06
N ARG A 4 3.88 -28.17 -34.76
CA ARG A 4 2.95 -29.21 -34.30
C ARG A 4 1.51 -28.77 -34.55
N THR A 5 0.65 -29.70 -34.96
CA THR A 5 -0.80 -29.49 -35.02
C THR A 5 -1.39 -29.46 -33.61
N ASP A 6 -2.60 -28.93 -33.45
CA ASP A 6 -3.27 -28.92 -32.15
C ASP A 6 -3.47 -30.34 -31.60
N GLU A 7 -3.72 -31.33 -32.45
CA GLU A 7 -3.85 -32.74 -32.05
C GLU A 7 -2.53 -33.34 -31.55
N GLU A 8 -1.42 -33.08 -32.23
CA GLU A 8 -0.09 -33.51 -31.77
C GLU A 8 0.26 -32.88 -30.42
N VAL A 9 -0.17 -31.63 -30.18
CA VAL A 9 0.04 -30.96 -28.91
C VAL A 9 -0.84 -31.59 -27.81
N ARG A 10 -2.10 -31.94 -28.10
CA ARG A 10 -2.96 -32.69 -27.18
C ARG A 10 -2.34 -34.02 -26.79
N GLN A 11 -1.77 -34.74 -27.74
CA GLN A 11 -1.04 -36.00 -27.46
C GLN A 11 0.14 -35.75 -26.51
N VAL A 12 0.98 -34.74 -26.80
CA VAL A 12 2.10 -34.37 -25.91
C VAL A 12 1.62 -34.03 -24.49
N ILE A 13 0.45 -33.39 -24.36
CA ILE A 13 -0.12 -33.08 -23.05
C ILE A 13 -0.51 -34.36 -22.30
N ARG A 14 -1.17 -35.31 -22.97
CA ARG A 14 -1.55 -36.60 -22.38
C ARG A 14 -0.32 -37.39 -21.93
N GLU A 15 0.73 -37.44 -22.76
CA GLU A 15 1.98 -38.16 -22.45
C GLU A 15 2.78 -37.51 -21.31
N ARG A 16 2.61 -36.21 -21.09
CA ARG A 16 3.40 -35.43 -20.11
C ARG A 16 2.58 -34.90 -18.94
N SER A 17 1.42 -35.50 -18.69
CA SER A 17 0.62 -35.23 -17.50
C SER A 17 0.11 -36.52 -16.88
N GLN A 18 0.05 -36.56 -15.55
CA GLN A 18 -0.58 -37.67 -14.83
C GLN A 18 -2.07 -37.39 -14.74
N GLN A 19 -2.85 -37.88 -15.71
CA GLN A 19 -4.29 -37.63 -15.76
C GLN A 19 -5.04 -38.48 -14.73
N GLY A 20 -6.10 -37.88 -14.18
CA GLY A 20 -6.98 -38.49 -13.19
C GLY A 20 -8.41 -37.98 -13.36
N GLY A 21 -9.19 -38.01 -12.28
CA GLY A 21 -10.54 -37.46 -12.26
C GLY A 21 -10.60 -35.93 -12.48
N PRO A 22 -11.81 -35.37 -12.71
CA PRO A 22 -11.99 -33.93 -12.86
C PRO A 22 -11.65 -33.12 -11.60
N ASP A 23 -11.75 -33.74 -10.42
CA ASP A 23 -11.41 -33.14 -9.13
C ASP A 23 -9.94 -33.38 -8.73
N GLU A 24 -9.18 -34.15 -9.52
CA GLU A 24 -7.79 -34.48 -9.25
C GLU A 24 -6.85 -33.55 -10.01
N CYS A 25 -5.72 -33.22 -9.40
CA CYS A 25 -4.68 -32.47 -10.11
C CYS A 25 -4.06 -33.36 -11.19
N TRP A 26 -3.85 -32.80 -12.39
CA TRP A 26 -3.06 -33.46 -13.43
C TRP A 26 -1.66 -32.84 -13.49
N PRO A 27 -0.71 -33.26 -12.65
CA PRO A 27 0.61 -32.65 -12.60
C PRO A 27 1.36 -32.88 -13.92
N TRP A 28 1.96 -31.81 -14.43
CA TRP A 28 2.87 -31.84 -15.57
C TRP A 28 4.20 -32.47 -15.17
N VAL A 29 4.61 -33.50 -15.89
CA VAL A 29 5.88 -34.22 -15.68
C VAL A 29 6.97 -33.82 -16.68
N GLY A 30 6.66 -32.92 -17.61
CA GLY A 30 7.64 -32.36 -18.54
C GLY A 30 8.47 -31.22 -17.94
N SER A 31 9.14 -30.46 -18.81
CA SER A 31 9.93 -29.29 -18.41
C SER A 31 9.07 -28.25 -17.68
N THR A 32 9.66 -27.63 -16.67
CA THR A 32 9.05 -26.55 -15.88
C THR A 32 9.91 -25.29 -15.97
N ILE A 33 9.31 -24.13 -15.67
CA ILE A 33 10.02 -22.85 -15.55
C ILE A 33 10.18 -22.45 -14.07
N SER A 34 10.94 -21.37 -13.84
CA SER A 34 10.97 -20.68 -12.54
C SER A 34 9.55 -20.44 -12.02
N GLY A 35 9.25 -20.93 -10.82
CA GLY A 35 7.91 -20.88 -10.22
C GLY A 35 7.12 -22.18 -10.32
N GLY A 36 7.68 -23.25 -10.92
CA GLY A 36 7.10 -24.59 -10.91
C GLY A 36 6.02 -24.84 -11.97
N TYR A 37 5.74 -23.87 -12.84
CA TYR A 37 4.79 -24.04 -13.94
C TYR A 37 5.38 -24.93 -15.03
N GLY A 38 4.62 -25.94 -15.48
CA GLY A 38 4.96 -26.71 -16.68
C GLY A 38 5.06 -25.83 -17.91
N CYS A 39 5.91 -26.19 -18.88
CA CYS A 39 6.04 -25.50 -20.16
C CYS A 39 6.19 -26.46 -21.33
N LEU A 40 5.73 -26.01 -22.50
CA LEU A 40 5.93 -26.69 -23.78
C LEU A 40 5.96 -25.69 -24.94
N SER A 41 6.46 -26.14 -26.09
CA SER A 41 6.43 -25.36 -27.33
C SER A 41 5.04 -25.46 -27.97
N TYR A 42 4.40 -24.31 -28.19
CA TYR A 42 3.12 -24.16 -28.88
C TYR A 42 3.19 -22.97 -29.84
N GLN A 43 2.82 -23.17 -31.11
CA GLN A 43 2.86 -22.14 -32.16
C GLN A 43 4.24 -21.44 -32.29
N SER A 44 5.33 -22.21 -32.21
CA SER A 44 6.72 -21.71 -32.29
C SER A 44 7.16 -20.83 -31.11
N ARG A 45 6.45 -20.85 -29.98
CA ARG A 45 6.85 -20.16 -28.75
C ARG A 45 6.80 -21.11 -27.57
N SER A 46 7.70 -20.94 -26.61
CA SER A 46 7.57 -21.60 -25.31
C SER A 46 6.41 -20.92 -24.56
N ARG A 47 5.42 -21.71 -24.16
CA ARG A 47 4.27 -21.28 -23.36
C ARG A 47 4.13 -22.18 -22.13
N THR A 48 3.46 -21.69 -21.10
CA THR A 48 3.16 -22.53 -19.94
C THR A 48 2.09 -23.57 -20.30
N ALA A 49 2.18 -24.75 -19.72
CA ALA A 49 1.38 -25.90 -20.13
C ALA A 49 -0.11 -25.69 -19.89
N HIS A 50 -0.49 -25.15 -18.73
CA HIS A 50 -1.87 -24.82 -18.42
C HIS A 50 -2.46 -23.79 -19.41
N GLN A 51 -1.68 -22.82 -19.90
CA GLN A 51 -2.15 -21.87 -20.91
C GLN A 51 -2.46 -22.56 -22.23
N VAL A 52 -1.61 -23.51 -22.64
CA VAL A 52 -1.83 -24.26 -23.88
C VAL A 52 -3.07 -25.14 -23.74
N VAL A 53 -3.25 -25.83 -22.60
CA VAL A 53 -4.47 -26.61 -22.34
C VAL A 53 -5.71 -25.73 -22.42
N TRP A 54 -5.72 -24.58 -21.73
CA TRP A 54 -6.85 -23.68 -21.77
C TRP A 54 -7.17 -23.20 -23.19
N ILE A 55 -6.13 -22.87 -23.99
CA ILE A 55 -6.30 -22.43 -25.39
C ILE A 55 -6.88 -23.53 -26.28
N LEU A 56 -6.46 -24.78 -26.07
CA LEU A 56 -6.97 -25.91 -26.84
C LEU A 56 -8.44 -26.20 -26.50
N GLU A 57 -8.84 -26.05 -25.24
CA GLU A 57 -10.21 -26.31 -24.79
C GLU A 57 -11.18 -25.15 -25.07
N ASN A 58 -10.73 -23.90 -24.92
CA ASN A 58 -11.60 -22.71 -24.96
C ASN A 58 -11.34 -21.80 -26.17
N GLY A 59 -10.31 -22.08 -26.96
CA GLY A 59 -9.87 -21.23 -28.06
C GLY A 59 -8.88 -20.14 -27.65
N PRO A 60 -8.59 -19.17 -28.53
CA PRO A 60 -7.59 -18.15 -28.26
C PRO A 60 -7.95 -17.30 -27.04
N MET A 61 -6.97 -17.08 -26.16
CA MET A 61 -7.14 -16.18 -25.01
C MET A 61 -7.45 -14.77 -25.51
N PRO A 62 -8.45 -14.08 -24.93
CA PRO A 62 -8.75 -12.70 -25.30
C PRO A 62 -7.53 -11.81 -25.09
N SER A 63 -7.43 -10.73 -25.87
CA SER A 63 -6.37 -9.72 -25.68
C SER A 63 -6.55 -8.92 -24.39
N GLU A 64 -7.80 -8.71 -23.98
CA GLU A 64 -8.17 -8.00 -22.75
C GLU A 64 -9.53 -8.48 -22.21
N ILE A 65 -9.75 -8.26 -20.92
CA ILE A 65 -11.04 -8.44 -20.23
C ILE A 65 -11.31 -7.14 -19.49
N GLU A 66 -12.34 -6.39 -19.90
CA GLU A 66 -12.69 -5.08 -19.31
C GLU A 66 -11.49 -4.09 -19.26
N GLY A 67 -10.69 -4.04 -20.32
CA GLY A 67 -9.48 -3.19 -20.38
C GLY A 67 -8.33 -3.65 -19.48
N LYS A 68 -8.40 -4.85 -18.91
CA LYS A 68 -7.35 -5.44 -18.06
C LYS A 68 -6.68 -6.60 -18.76
N ARG A 69 -5.41 -6.82 -18.39
CA ARG A 69 -4.62 -7.96 -18.86
C ARG A 69 -5.21 -9.28 -18.37
N PRO A 70 -5.56 -10.22 -19.28
CA PRO A 70 -6.08 -11.52 -18.90
C PRO A 70 -4.96 -12.42 -18.39
N CYS A 71 -5.31 -13.34 -17.49
CA CYS A 71 -4.46 -14.43 -17.03
C CYS A 71 -5.29 -15.68 -16.75
N ILE A 72 -4.66 -16.83 -16.87
CA ILE A 72 -5.25 -18.11 -16.48
C ILE A 72 -4.77 -18.43 -15.07
N MET A 73 -5.71 -18.76 -14.20
CA MET A 73 -5.49 -19.01 -12.79
C MET A 73 -5.82 -20.47 -12.47
N HIS A 74 -5.05 -21.05 -11.55
CA HIS A 74 -5.35 -22.36 -10.97
C HIS A 74 -6.33 -22.20 -9.81
N THR A 75 -7.44 -22.94 -9.84
CA THR A 75 -8.33 -23.05 -8.66
C THR A 75 -7.74 -23.95 -7.59
N CYS A 76 -6.97 -24.97 -8.00
CA CYS A 76 -6.29 -25.94 -7.13
C CYS A 76 -4.96 -25.45 -6.54
N ASP A 77 -4.46 -24.26 -6.93
CA ASP A 77 -3.21 -23.69 -6.44
C ASP A 77 -1.94 -24.54 -6.63
N ASN A 78 -1.97 -25.50 -7.57
CA ASN A 78 -0.87 -26.40 -7.88
C ASN A 78 -0.24 -26.02 -9.24
N PRO A 79 0.89 -25.29 -9.30
CA PRO A 79 1.44 -24.74 -10.54
C PRO A 79 1.73 -25.75 -11.68
N PRO A 80 2.16 -27.00 -11.41
CA PRO A 80 2.28 -28.05 -12.42
C PRO A 80 0.96 -28.54 -12.99
N CYS A 81 -0.20 -28.27 -12.36
CA CYS A 81 -1.47 -28.84 -12.79
C CYS A 81 -1.91 -28.33 -14.17
N VAL A 82 -2.32 -29.26 -15.04
CA VAL A 82 -2.85 -28.99 -16.38
C VAL A 82 -4.29 -29.48 -16.59
N ASN A 83 -4.99 -29.90 -15.53
CA ASN A 83 -6.41 -30.29 -15.60
C ASN A 83 -7.27 -29.09 -16.03
N PRO A 84 -7.99 -29.13 -17.16
CA PRO A 84 -8.86 -28.05 -17.61
C PRO A 84 -9.90 -27.59 -16.57
N ALA A 85 -10.45 -28.51 -15.77
CA ALA A 85 -11.43 -28.21 -14.72
C ALA A 85 -10.84 -27.36 -13.59
N HIS A 86 -9.52 -27.38 -13.44
CA HIS A 86 -8.80 -26.58 -12.45
C HIS A 86 -8.30 -25.23 -12.98
N LEU A 87 -8.64 -24.86 -14.22
CA LEU A 87 -8.22 -23.63 -14.87
C LEU A 87 -9.38 -22.65 -15.00
N LYS A 88 -9.14 -21.41 -14.59
CA LYS A 88 -10.11 -20.32 -14.70
C LYS A 88 -9.49 -19.12 -15.41
N LEU A 89 -10.22 -18.57 -16.38
CA LEU A 89 -9.87 -17.29 -16.98
C LEU A 89 -10.24 -16.15 -16.01
N GLY A 90 -9.32 -15.22 -15.79
CA GLY A 90 -9.59 -13.97 -15.08
C GLY A 90 -8.57 -12.90 -15.47
N THR A 91 -8.44 -11.87 -14.62
CA THR A 91 -7.49 -10.79 -14.86
C THR A 91 -6.29 -10.88 -13.92
N TYR A 92 -5.18 -10.26 -14.30
CA TYR A 92 -4.00 -10.16 -13.43
C TYR A 92 -4.35 -9.52 -12.07
N ALA A 93 -5.31 -8.59 -12.04
CA ALA A 93 -5.81 -7.99 -10.82
C ALA A 93 -6.54 -9.01 -9.92
N ASP A 94 -7.34 -9.90 -10.51
CA ASP A 94 -8.03 -10.98 -9.78
C ASP A 94 -7.02 -11.98 -9.20
N ASN A 95 -5.99 -12.36 -9.98
CA ASN A 95 -4.93 -13.25 -9.51
C ASN A 95 -4.15 -12.64 -8.34
N MET A 96 -3.84 -11.33 -8.40
CA MET A 96 -3.21 -10.63 -7.29
C MET A 96 -4.12 -10.59 -6.06
N LYS A 97 -5.43 -10.32 -6.24
CA LYS A 97 -6.41 -10.31 -5.16
C LYS A 97 -6.54 -11.67 -4.48
N ASP A 98 -6.59 -12.75 -5.27
CA ASP A 98 -6.63 -14.13 -4.79
C ASP A 98 -5.36 -14.50 -4.01
N LYS A 99 -4.18 -14.16 -4.55
CA LYS A 99 -2.89 -14.35 -3.86
C LYS A 99 -2.86 -13.69 -2.47
N TRP A 100 -3.36 -12.46 -2.38
CA TRP A 100 -3.44 -11.73 -1.11
C TRP A 100 -4.49 -12.31 -0.17
N ALA A 101 -5.67 -12.68 -0.67
CA ALA A 101 -6.73 -13.30 0.13
C ALA A 101 -6.28 -14.64 0.75
N LYS A 102 -5.46 -15.41 0.01
CA LYS A 102 -4.88 -16.68 0.46
C LYS A 102 -3.62 -16.53 1.33
N GLY A 103 -3.22 -15.32 1.68
CA GLY A 103 -2.03 -15.07 2.53
C GLY A 103 -0.69 -15.41 1.87
N ARG A 104 -0.64 -15.54 0.53
CA ARG A 104 0.60 -15.81 -0.23
C ARG A 104 1.30 -14.54 -0.70
N GLY A 105 0.71 -13.38 -0.43
CA GLY A 105 1.33 -12.08 -0.66
C GLY A 105 2.35 -11.78 0.43
N TYR A 106 3.57 -11.41 0.04
CA TYR A 106 4.59 -10.92 0.95
C TYR A 106 5.04 -9.54 0.48
N VAL A 107 4.96 -8.56 1.38
CA VAL A 107 5.54 -7.24 1.20
C VAL A 107 6.63 -7.10 2.25
N PRO A 108 7.92 -7.08 1.84
CA PRO A 108 9.02 -6.85 2.76
C PRO A 108 8.77 -5.55 3.52
N SER A 109 8.76 -5.63 4.83
CA SER A 109 8.47 -4.50 5.71
C SER A 109 9.45 -4.49 6.88
N GLY A 110 9.62 -3.33 7.51
CA GLY A 110 10.53 -3.19 8.64
C GLY A 110 11.97 -3.58 8.28
N ASP A 111 12.50 -4.58 8.99
CA ASP A 111 13.88 -5.03 8.86
C ASP A 111 14.15 -5.84 7.58
N ASP A 112 13.12 -6.46 7.02
CA ASP A 112 13.22 -7.18 5.75
C ASP A 112 13.22 -6.24 4.54
N HIS A 113 12.92 -4.95 4.75
CA HIS A 113 12.85 -4.00 3.66
C HIS A 113 14.19 -3.90 2.94
N TYR A 114 14.18 -3.92 1.59
CA TYR A 114 15.41 -3.93 0.77
C TYR A 114 16.43 -2.87 1.18
N ALA A 115 15.97 -1.67 1.56
CA ALA A 115 16.86 -0.59 1.98
C ALA A 115 17.60 -0.84 3.31
N ARG A 116 17.07 -1.74 4.15
CA ARG A 116 17.67 -2.17 5.41
C ARG A 116 18.57 -3.38 5.23
N THR A 117 18.19 -4.31 4.37
CA THR A 117 18.99 -5.51 4.07
C THR A 117 20.14 -5.24 3.10
N ASN A 118 20.05 -4.18 2.28
CA ASN A 118 21.09 -3.80 1.31
C ASN A 118 21.43 -2.29 1.39
N PRO A 119 21.82 -1.79 2.58
CA PRO A 119 22.04 -0.38 2.84
C PRO A 119 23.15 0.25 1.99
N GLU A 120 24.14 -0.55 1.60
CA GLU A 120 25.34 -0.18 0.85
C GLU A 120 25.08 0.02 -0.65
N LYS A 121 24.11 -0.72 -1.21
CA LYS A 121 23.70 -0.66 -2.63
C LYS A 121 22.86 0.57 -2.96
N LEU A 122 22.31 1.23 -1.94
CA LEU A 122 21.54 2.45 -2.13
C LEU A 122 22.44 3.68 -2.10
N ALA A 123 22.36 4.47 -3.16
CA ALA A 123 22.96 5.80 -3.23
C ALA A 123 22.31 6.74 -2.20
N ARG A 124 22.92 6.82 -1.01
CA ARG A 124 22.52 7.70 0.09
C ARG A 124 23.60 8.74 0.38
N GLY A 125 23.20 9.82 1.05
CA GLY A 125 24.10 10.90 1.43
C GLY A 125 24.79 11.50 0.21
N ASP A 126 26.12 11.50 0.23
CA ASP A 126 26.95 12.12 -0.82
C ASP A 126 26.99 11.34 -2.12
N ARG A 127 26.65 10.03 -2.08
CA ARG A 127 26.49 9.21 -3.29
C ARG A 127 25.18 9.48 -4.03
N ASN A 128 24.24 10.23 -3.42
CA ASN A 128 22.95 10.56 -4.04
C ASN A 128 23.17 11.38 -5.33
N GLY A 129 22.48 11.01 -6.41
CA GLY A 129 22.52 11.72 -7.69
C GLY A 129 22.26 13.22 -7.59
N ALA A 130 21.44 13.65 -6.63
CA ALA A 130 21.18 15.06 -6.37
C ALA A 130 22.41 15.84 -5.87
N ARG A 131 23.35 15.14 -5.22
CA ARG A 131 24.62 15.68 -4.71
C ARG A 131 25.77 15.48 -5.69
N THR A 132 25.86 14.31 -6.31
CA THR A 132 26.93 14.02 -7.27
C THR A 132 26.76 14.73 -8.61
N ARG A 133 25.51 15.03 -9.01
CA ARG A 133 25.17 15.72 -10.27
C ARG A 133 24.10 16.80 -10.05
N PRO A 134 24.42 17.83 -9.26
CA PRO A 134 23.47 18.86 -8.83
C PRO A 134 22.96 19.74 -9.98
N ASP A 135 23.71 19.79 -11.08
CA ASP A 135 23.46 20.51 -12.33
C ASP A 135 22.29 19.92 -13.12
N ARG A 136 22.14 18.58 -13.09
CA ARG A 136 21.08 17.82 -13.77
C ARG A 136 19.70 18.02 -13.16
N LEU A 137 19.64 18.42 -11.90
CA LEU A 137 18.39 18.75 -11.24
C LEU A 137 18.03 20.21 -11.51
N ALA A 138 16.97 20.40 -12.28
CA ALA A 138 16.35 21.71 -12.48
C ALA A 138 15.86 22.25 -11.12
N ARG A 139 16.55 23.26 -10.59
CA ARG A 139 16.25 23.95 -9.33
C ARG A 139 16.14 25.45 -9.54
N GLY A 140 15.47 26.14 -8.62
CA GLY A 140 15.29 27.59 -8.69
C GLY A 140 14.55 28.01 -9.97
N GLU A 141 15.11 28.97 -10.70
CA GLU A 141 14.54 29.50 -11.95
C GLU A 141 14.40 28.47 -13.07
N ARG A 142 15.22 27.40 -13.03
CA ARG A 142 15.09 26.30 -14.01
C ARG A 142 13.97 25.31 -13.64
N HIS A 143 13.45 25.36 -12.42
CA HIS A 143 12.45 24.41 -11.93
C HIS A 143 11.12 24.55 -12.70
N GLY A 144 10.46 23.43 -12.98
CA GLY A 144 9.23 23.38 -13.80
C GLY A 144 8.11 24.28 -13.27
N SER A 145 8.03 24.49 -11.95
CA SER A 145 7.05 25.41 -11.36
C SER A 145 7.28 26.88 -11.67
N ARG A 146 8.50 27.26 -12.06
CA ARG A 146 8.85 28.63 -12.46
C ARG A 146 8.88 28.79 -13.97
N THR A 147 9.37 27.80 -14.70
CA THR A 147 9.42 27.85 -16.18
C THR A 147 8.07 27.56 -16.83
N LYS A 148 7.20 26.77 -16.18
CA LYS A 148 5.87 26.41 -16.67
C LYS A 148 4.81 26.46 -15.57
N PRO A 149 4.59 27.62 -14.92
CA PRO A 149 3.64 27.76 -13.81
C PRO A 149 2.19 27.51 -14.21
N TRP A 150 1.86 27.63 -15.49
CA TRP A 150 0.55 27.33 -16.08
C TRP A 150 0.27 25.83 -16.22
N ALA A 151 1.31 24.99 -16.30
CA ALA A 151 1.16 23.55 -16.42
C ALA A 151 0.87 22.87 -15.06
N LEU A 152 1.05 23.61 -13.96
CA LEU A 152 0.72 23.15 -12.63
C LEU A 152 -0.72 23.53 -12.28
N ALA A 153 -1.60 22.52 -12.32
CA ALA A 153 -2.95 22.66 -11.81
C ALA A 153 -2.94 23.14 -10.35
N ARG A 154 -3.57 24.29 -10.08
CA ARG A 154 -3.64 24.93 -8.76
C ARG A 154 -5.06 25.40 -8.50
N GLY A 155 -5.41 25.58 -7.22
CA GLY A 155 -6.75 26.05 -6.85
C GLY A 155 -7.84 25.09 -7.33
N GLU A 156 -8.85 25.63 -8.00
CA GLU A 156 -10.00 24.89 -8.53
C GLU A 156 -9.63 23.87 -9.60
N ASP A 157 -8.53 24.12 -10.33
CA ASP A 157 -8.04 23.19 -11.35
C ASP A 157 -7.27 22.00 -10.78
N HIS A 158 -6.84 22.07 -9.53
CA HIS A 158 -6.12 20.99 -8.87
C HIS A 158 -7.02 19.75 -8.75
N TRP A 159 -6.48 18.54 -8.98
CA TRP A 159 -7.24 17.29 -9.00
C TRP A 159 -8.13 17.09 -7.75
N THR A 160 -7.65 17.52 -6.58
CA THR A 160 -8.43 17.43 -5.33
C THR A 160 -9.61 18.42 -5.25
N ALA A 161 -9.52 19.56 -5.94
CA ALA A 161 -10.63 20.52 -6.01
C ALA A 161 -11.66 20.09 -7.05
N ARG A 162 -11.21 19.46 -8.15
CA ARG A 162 -12.09 18.89 -9.19
C ARG A 162 -12.79 17.58 -8.79
N HIS A 163 -12.18 16.83 -7.87
CA HIS A 163 -12.70 15.53 -7.42
C HIS A 163 -12.82 15.42 -5.89
N PRO A 164 -13.54 16.35 -5.21
CA PRO A 164 -13.70 16.30 -3.76
C PRO A 164 -14.39 15.01 -3.29
N GLU A 165 -15.25 14.41 -4.12
CA GLU A 165 -15.95 13.14 -3.89
C GLU A 165 -15.03 11.92 -3.84
N LYS A 166 -13.90 11.97 -4.55
CA LYS A 166 -12.89 10.89 -4.55
C LYS A 166 -11.90 11.01 -3.42
N ILE A 167 -11.90 12.14 -2.71
CA ILE A 167 -11.06 12.33 -1.53
C ILE A 167 -11.78 11.74 -0.33
N ARG A 168 -11.28 10.61 0.17
CA ARG A 168 -11.64 10.12 1.50
C ARG A 168 -11.05 11.06 2.55
N ARG A 169 -11.78 12.12 2.92
CA ARG A 169 -11.39 13.03 4.01
C ARG A 169 -11.63 12.33 5.35
N GLY A 170 -10.55 11.83 5.94
CA GLY A 170 -10.55 11.25 7.28
C GLY A 170 -11.03 9.79 7.28
N PHE A 171 -10.22 8.91 7.88
CA PHE A 171 -10.64 7.59 8.27
C PHE A 171 -11.70 7.72 9.38
N LYS A 172 -12.99 7.63 9.04
CA LYS A 172 -14.07 7.51 10.03
C LYS A 172 -14.21 6.03 10.38
N MET A 173 -13.94 5.68 11.64
CA MET A 173 -14.36 4.39 12.18
C MET A 173 -15.90 4.30 12.14
N PRO A 174 -16.48 3.09 12.02
CA PRO A 174 -17.92 2.90 11.79
C PRO A 174 -18.86 3.51 12.84
N SER A 175 -18.35 3.89 14.02
CA SER A 175 -19.14 4.45 15.12
C SER A 175 -19.13 5.98 15.24
N GLY A 176 -18.55 6.71 14.28
CA GLY A 176 -18.50 8.19 14.33
C GLY A 176 -17.63 8.78 15.46
N SER A 177 -16.98 7.95 16.26
CA SER A 177 -16.09 8.38 17.33
C SER A 177 -14.73 8.80 16.76
N VAL A 178 -14.46 10.10 16.73
CA VAL A 178 -13.10 10.61 16.51
C VAL A 178 -12.24 10.16 17.70
N CYS A 179 -11.12 9.49 17.46
CA CYS A 179 -10.15 9.16 18.51
C CYS A 179 -9.63 10.47 19.14
N ARG A 180 -10.15 10.83 20.32
CA ARG A 180 -9.77 12.03 21.09
C ARG A 180 -9.21 11.61 22.44
N GLY A 181 -8.29 12.40 22.96
CA GLY A 181 -7.66 12.15 24.25
C GLY A 181 -6.86 10.84 24.25
N GLU A 182 -7.03 10.05 25.30
CA GLU A 182 -6.34 8.77 25.52
C GLU A 182 -6.62 7.72 24.44
N ARG A 183 -7.73 7.87 23.71
CA ARG A 183 -8.09 7.00 22.57
C ARG A 183 -7.25 7.27 21.32
N SER A 184 -6.44 8.32 21.32
CA SER A 184 -5.44 8.56 20.28
C SER A 184 -4.20 7.72 20.53
N GLY A 185 -3.77 6.89 19.57
CA GLY A 185 -2.59 6.03 19.70
C GLY A 185 -1.25 6.77 19.90
N THR A 186 -1.24 8.10 19.81
CA THR A 186 -0.10 8.98 20.06
C THR A 186 -0.22 9.79 21.36
N ALA A 187 -1.30 9.60 22.14
CA ALA A 187 -1.51 10.34 23.37
C ALA A 187 -0.56 9.84 24.46
N LYS A 188 0.18 10.80 25.06
CA LYS A 188 1.08 10.56 26.20
C LYS A 188 0.41 10.76 27.56
N LEU A 189 -0.79 11.31 27.57
CA LEU A 189 -1.56 11.63 28.76
C LEU A 189 -2.82 10.76 28.77
N THR A 190 -3.34 10.46 29.95
CA THR A 190 -4.65 9.83 30.17
C THR A 190 -5.65 10.88 30.62
N ASP A 191 -6.95 10.61 30.52
CA ASP A 191 -7.98 11.56 30.96
C ASP A 191 -7.79 11.93 32.46
N GLU A 192 -7.43 10.96 33.30
CA GLU A 192 -7.13 11.17 34.73
C GLU A 192 -5.92 12.09 34.96
N LYS A 193 -4.82 11.91 34.21
CA LYS A 193 -3.63 12.76 34.33
C LYS A 193 -3.94 14.20 33.94
N VAL A 194 -4.81 14.40 32.95
CA VAL A 194 -5.22 15.73 32.51
C VAL A 194 -6.03 16.45 33.59
N LEU A 195 -6.91 15.73 34.30
CA LEU A 195 -7.67 16.29 35.42
C LEU A 195 -6.73 16.71 36.56
N ARG A 196 -5.80 15.84 36.98
CA ARG A 196 -4.82 16.15 38.03
C ARG A 196 -3.93 17.34 37.68
N ILE A 197 -3.52 17.47 36.41
CA ILE A 197 -2.73 18.63 35.95
C ILE A 197 -3.54 19.93 36.06
N ARG A 198 -4.85 19.90 35.79
CA ARG A 198 -5.71 21.09 35.92
C ARG A 198 -5.89 21.49 37.37
N GLU A 199 -6.18 20.53 38.25
CA GLU A 199 -6.33 20.74 39.70
C GLU A 199 -5.04 21.26 40.33
N ALA A 200 -3.91 20.60 40.10
CA ALA A 200 -2.62 21.01 40.63
C ALA A 200 -2.13 22.37 40.11
N TYR A 201 -2.53 22.75 38.89
CA TYR A 201 -2.26 24.10 38.36
C TYR A 201 -3.12 25.17 39.03
N ALA A 202 -4.39 24.86 39.35
CA ALA A 202 -5.30 25.77 40.03
C ALA A 202 -4.91 26.01 41.50
N GLU A 203 -4.34 25.00 42.17
CA GLU A 203 -3.84 25.08 43.55
C GLU A 203 -2.51 25.88 43.68
N GLY A 204 -1.92 26.31 42.56
CA GLY A 204 -0.79 27.25 42.57
C GLY A 204 0.59 26.65 42.90
N GLY A 205 0.74 25.32 42.88
CA GLY A 205 1.92 24.64 43.42
C GLY A 205 3.14 24.51 42.49
N CYS A 206 3.03 24.71 41.17
CA CYS A 206 4.11 24.40 40.23
C CYS A 206 4.07 25.20 38.91
N THR A 207 5.24 25.38 38.29
CA THR A 207 5.35 26.04 36.97
C THR A 207 5.03 25.09 35.82
N LEU A 208 4.50 25.62 34.70
CA LEU A 208 4.19 24.84 33.48
C LEU A 208 5.39 24.05 32.95
N THR A 209 6.61 24.56 33.17
CA THR A 209 7.85 23.93 32.75
C THR A 209 8.16 22.67 33.56
N ALA A 210 7.85 22.65 34.86
CA ALA A 210 8.01 21.48 35.71
C ALA A 210 7.06 20.35 35.28
N PHE A 211 5.77 20.66 35.09
CA PHE A 211 4.77 19.70 34.60
C PHE A 211 5.10 19.15 33.21
N ALA A 212 5.63 20.00 32.32
CA ALA A 212 6.03 19.59 30.97
C ALA A 212 7.13 18.52 31.01
N LYS A 213 8.12 18.72 31.87
CA LYS A 213 9.24 17.80 32.06
C LYS A 213 8.80 16.50 32.70
N GLU A 214 7.98 16.56 33.74
CA GLU A 214 7.48 15.39 34.46
C GLU A 214 6.65 14.46 33.57
N HIS A 215 5.78 15.04 32.74
CA HIS A 215 4.88 14.26 31.89
C HIS A 215 5.40 14.03 30.46
N GLY A 216 6.63 14.47 30.14
CA GLY A 216 7.24 14.28 28.82
C GLY A 216 6.46 14.91 27.66
N VAL A 217 5.78 16.03 27.93
CA VAL A 217 4.97 16.81 26.99
C VAL A 217 5.55 18.21 26.82
N SER A 218 5.21 18.88 25.71
CA SER A 218 5.69 20.26 25.51
C SER A 218 4.91 21.26 26.37
N VAL A 219 5.57 22.35 26.79
CA VAL A 219 4.94 23.47 27.51
C VAL A 219 3.75 24.05 26.73
N SER A 220 3.87 24.11 25.40
CA SER A 220 2.79 24.53 24.51
C SER A 220 1.60 23.55 24.49
N ALA A 221 1.84 22.24 24.68
CA ALA A 221 0.76 21.26 24.79
C ALA A 221 0.01 21.41 26.13
N LEU A 222 0.74 21.62 27.24
CA LEU A 222 0.12 21.91 28.54
C LEU A 222 -0.65 23.23 28.55
N SER A 223 -0.11 24.27 27.92
CA SER A 223 -0.81 25.55 27.78
C SER A 223 -2.17 25.39 27.06
N ARG A 224 -2.21 24.63 25.96
CA ARG A 224 -3.47 24.34 25.25
C ARG A 224 -4.42 23.48 26.06
N LEU A 225 -3.91 22.52 26.83
CA LEU A 225 -4.68 21.66 27.73
C LEU A 225 -5.35 22.46 28.84
N LEU A 226 -4.61 23.39 29.47
CA LEU A 226 -5.12 24.25 30.56
C LEU A 226 -6.09 25.33 30.04
N LEU A 227 -5.92 25.78 28.80
CA LEU A 227 -6.86 26.69 28.14
C LEU A 227 -8.11 25.98 27.56
N GLY A 228 -8.22 24.66 27.71
CA GLY A 228 -9.33 23.85 27.18
C GLY A 228 -9.36 23.74 25.65
N GLN A 229 -8.28 24.10 24.95
CA GLN A 229 -8.17 23.98 23.49
C GLN A 229 -7.91 22.54 23.04
N THR A 230 -7.30 21.74 23.93
CA THR A 230 -7.14 20.29 23.80
C THR A 230 -7.71 19.63 25.05
N TRP A 231 -8.14 18.36 24.94
CA TRP A 231 -8.79 17.64 26.04
C TRP A 231 -10.02 18.36 26.61
N ALA A 232 -10.83 18.96 25.73
CA ALA A 232 -12.05 19.67 26.11
C ALA A 232 -13.14 18.73 26.67
N HIS A 233 -13.02 17.42 26.42
CA HIS A 233 -13.91 16.40 26.98
C HIS A 233 -13.58 16.04 28.44
N VAL A 234 -12.38 16.35 28.90
CA VAL A 234 -12.00 16.21 30.31
C VAL A 234 -12.48 17.46 31.05
N GLY A 235 -13.02 17.30 32.25
CA GLY A 235 -13.48 18.41 33.12
C GLY A 235 -12.34 19.13 33.87
N GLY A 236 -12.67 19.85 34.93
CA GLY A 236 -11.70 20.51 35.81
C GLY A 236 -11.42 21.99 35.49
N PRO A 237 -10.65 22.68 36.36
CA PRO A 237 -10.44 24.12 36.29
C PRO A 237 -9.59 24.52 35.06
N LEU A 238 -10.03 25.56 34.36
CA LEU A 238 -9.36 26.08 33.17
C LEU A 238 -8.66 27.41 33.47
N LYS A 239 -7.53 27.63 32.80
CA LYS A 239 -6.80 28.88 32.85
C LYS A 239 -7.56 29.97 32.09
N GLU A 240 -7.68 31.16 32.68
CA GLU A 240 -8.25 32.32 31.99
C GLU A 240 -7.40 32.73 30.78
N LYS A 241 -8.10 33.07 29.68
CA LYS A 241 -7.44 33.56 28.47
C LYS A 241 -6.92 34.97 28.74
N HIS A 242 -5.60 35.14 28.74
CA HIS A 242 -5.00 36.46 28.78
C HIS A 242 -5.33 37.21 27.48
N GLN A 243 -6.20 38.22 27.55
CA GLN A 243 -6.48 39.11 26.43
C GLN A 243 -5.23 39.97 26.18
N ARG A 244 -4.42 39.62 25.17
CA ARG A 244 -3.34 40.49 24.72
C ARG A 244 -3.98 41.76 24.14
N GLY A 245 -3.87 42.87 24.87
CA GLY A 245 -4.22 44.20 24.37
C GLY A 245 -3.49 44.46 23.05
N ARG A 246 -4.27 44.72 22.00
CA ARG A 246 -3.78 45.10 20.68
C ARG A 246 -3.03 46.42 20.81
N ARG A 247 -1.69 46.39 20.84
CA ARG A 247 -0.88 47.60 20.62
C ARG A 247 -1.23 48.13 19.24
N LYS A 248 -1.97 49.24 19.18
CA LYS A 248 -2.07 50.08 17.98
C LYS A 248 -0.70 50.74 17.81
N GLY A 249 -0.07 50.48 16.68
CA GLY A 249 1.14 51.10 16.17
C GLY A 249 1.14 50.88 14.68
#